data_AF-A0A267FW62-F1
#
_entry.id   AF-A0A267FW62-F1
#
_cell.length_a   1.000
_cell.length_b   1.000
_cell.length_c   1.000
_cell.angle_alpha   90.00
_cell.angle_beta   90.00
_cell.angle_gamma   90.00
#
_symmetry.space_group_name_H-M   'P 1'
#
loop_
_entity.id
_entity.type
_entity.pdbx_description
1 polymer ?
#
loop_
_entity_poly.entity_id
_entity_poly.type
_entity_poly.pdbx_seq_one_letter_code
_entity_poly.pdbx_strand_id
1 'polypeptide(L)'
;AETPLRYSVGGGQLSPSDRLFYEKNGFIVVKGLVPEHCVRDYIARFQEICAGAQRPPGLTVMRDVSALDDSGGGERAVYKLQDFQNDDRLFAYCQLPQVLDYVVDIIGPDVAAMHTMLISKPPDRGTLSSRHPLHQDLYYFPFRPADRVVCAWTALEPVTRANGCLVAVPGSHLDGRLLPHDYPNWGAR
;
A
#
# COMPACT_ATOMS: atom_id res chain seq x y z
N ALA A 1 -5.34 2.37 36.36
CA ALA A 1 -5.89 3.03 35.18
C ALA A 1 -5.18 2.46 33.98
N GLU A 2 -5.90 1.93 32.99
CA GLU A 2 -5.29 1.46 31.75
C GLU A 2 -4.67 2.65 31.02
N THR A 3 -3.43 2.51 30.57
CA THR A 3 -2.74 3.55 29.79
C THR A 3 -3.53 3.78 28.50
N PRO A 4 -3.93 5.02 28.18
CA PRO A 4 -4.64 5.29 26.93
C PRO A 4 -3.77 4.92 25.73
N LEU A 5 -4.37 4.22 24.77
CA LEU A 5 -3.74 3.81 23.53
C LEU A 5 -3.65 5.02 22.58
N ARG A 6 -2.50 5.22 21.94
CA ARG A 6 -2.20 6.43 21.17
C ARG A 6 -2.55 6.26 19.68
N TYR A 7 -2.19 5.13 19.12
CA TYR A 7 -2.24 4.85 17.69
C TYR A 7 -3.53 4.14 17.24
N SER A 8 -4.42 3.76 18.16
CA SER A 8 -5.71 3.14 17.82
C SER A 8 -6.85 3.67 18.70
N VAL A 9 -8.00 3.98 18.08
CA VAL A 9 -9.22 4.35 18.82
C VAL A 9 -9.98 3.11 19.32
N GLY A 10 -9.94 2.02 18.54
CA GLY A 10 -10.68 0.78 18.75
C GLY A 10 -12.19 0.95 18.74
N GLY A 11 -12.90 -0.08 19.22
CA GLY A 11 -14.36 -0.08 19.33
C GLY A 11 -15.09 -0.99 18.33
N GLY A 12 -14.37 -1.60 17.38
CA GLY A 12 -14.91 -2.50 16.37
C GLY A 12 -14.17 -3.83 16.23
N GLN A 13 -13.52 -4.03 15.07
CA GLN A 13 -12.89 -5.28 14.63
C GLN A 13 -11.53 -5.56 15.27
N LEU A 14 -10.78 -4.53 15.70
CA LEU A 14 -9.48 -4.72 16.33
C LEU A 14 -9.64 -5.28 17.75
N SER A 15 -9.20 -6.52 17.93
CA SER A 15 -9.15 -7.13 19.25
C SER A 15 -8.22 -6.35 20.19
N PRO A 16 -8.43 -6.42 21.53
CA PRO A 16 -7.51 -5.77 22.48
C PRO A 16 -6.04 -6.16 22.28
N SER A 17 -5.76 -7.43 21.94
CA SER A 17 -4.42 -7.91 21.61
C SER A 17 -3.86 -7.30 20.33
N ASP A 18 -4.66 -7.17 19.27
CA ASP A 18 -4.21 -6.56 18.01
C ASP A 18 -3.92 -5.08 18.21
N ARG A 19 -4.71 -4.39 19.03
CA ARG A 19 -4.45 -2.99 19.40
C ARG A 19 -3.12 -2.85 20.12
N LEU A 20 -2.88 -3.66 21.15
CA LEU A 20 -1.59 -3.66 21.87
C LEU A 20 -0.42 -4.01 20.94
N PHE A 21 -0.62 -4.92 19.99
CA PHE A 21 0.38 -5.23 18.99
C PHE A 21 0.64 -4.03 18.07
N TYR A 22 -0.40 -3.36 17.57
CA TYR A 22 -0.29 -2.19 16.71
C TYR A 22 0.42 -1.03 17.43
N GLU A 23 0.05 -0.74 18.67
CA GLU A 23 0.70 0.28 19.50
C GLU A 23 2.20 0.05 19.63
N LYS A 24 2.60 -1.21 19.85
CA LYS A 24 4.01 -1.58 20.01
C LYS A 24 4.79 -1.61 18.71
N ASN A 25 4.18 -2.10 17.61
CA ASN A 25 4.91 -2.46 16.40
C ASN A 25 4.68 -1.52 15.21
N GLY A 26 3.57 -0.77 15.20
CA GLY A 26 3.22 0.18 14.13
C GLY A 26 2.56 -0.45 12.91
N PHE A 27 2.27 -1.75 12.96
CA PHE A 27 1.57 -2.47 11.90
C PHE A 27 0.80 -3.66 12.49
N ILE A 28 -0.15 -4.19 11.72
CA ILE A 28 -0.89 -5.43 11.97
C ILE A 28 -1.10 -6.16 10.65
N VAL A 29 -1.36 -7.47 10.72
CA VAL A 29 -1.68 -8.29 9.53
C VAL A 29 -2.99 -9.03 9.78
N VAL A 30 -3.99 -8.75 8.96
CA VAL A 30 -5.29 -9.42 9.01
C VAL A 30 -5.40 -10.36 7.80
N LYS A 31 -5.50 -11.67 8.05
CA LYS A 31 -5.52 -12.68 7.00
C LYS A 31 -6.91 -12.81 6.39
N GLY A 32 -6.99 -12.90 5.07
CA GLY A 32 -8.25 -13.15 4.35
C GLY A 32 -9.27 -12.01 4.47
N LEU A 33 -8.81 -10.78 4.72
CA LEU A 33 -9.68 -9.63 4.95
C LEU A 33 -10.50 -9.24 3.71
N VAL A 34 -9.86 -9.21 2.55
CA VAL A 34 -10.48 -8.84 1.28
C VAL A 34 -11.01 -10.09 0.59
N PRO A 35 -12.30 -10.15 0.22
CA PRO A 35 -12.85 -11.29 -0.51
C PRO A 35 -12.13 -11.57 -1.83
N GLU A 36 -11.94 -12.85 -2.16
CA GLU A 36 -11.23 -13.25 -3.38
C GLU A 36 -11.87 -12.69 -4.67
N HIS A 37 -13.19 -12.51 -4.69
CA HIS A 37 -13.85 -11.95 -5.88
C HIS A 37 -13.49 -10.48 -6.10
N CYS A 38 -13.29 -9.69 -5.03
CA CYS A 38 -12.78 -8.32 -5.14
C CYS A 38 -11.34 -8.33 -5.66
N VAL A 39 -10.49 -9.21 -5.11
CA VAL A 39 -9.10 -9.36 -5.57
C VAL A 39 -9.04 -9.67 -7.06
N ARG A 40 -9.83 -10.65 -7.52
CA ARG A 40 -9.94 -10.98 -8.95
C ARG A 40 -10.40 -9.80 -9.81
N ASP A 41 -11.36 -9.02 -9.31
CA ASP A 41 -11.85 -7.84 -10.03
C ASP A 41 -10.77 -6.76 -10.18
N TYR A 42 -10.02 -6.47 -9.11
CA TYR A 42 -8.93 -5.49 -9.15
C TYR A 42 -7.80 -5.92 -10.11
N ILE A 43 -7.45 -7.21 -10.12
CA ILE A 43 -6.47 -7.76 -11.07
C ILE A 43 -6.99 -7.66 -12.51
N ALA A 44 -8.25 -8.04 -12.75
CA ALA A 44 -8.84 -7.95 -14.09
C ALA A 44 -8.85 -6.50 -14.59
N ARG A 45 -9.22 -5.54 -13.72
CA ARG A 45 -9.21 -4.12 -14.08
C ARG A 45 -7.79 -3.63 -14.40
N PHE A 46 -6.80 -4.04 -13.61
CA PHE A 46 -5.40 -3.74 -13.90
C PHE A 46 -4.95 -4.27 -15.27
N GLN A 47 -5.32 -5.52 -15.60
CA GLN A 47 -4.99 -6.16 -16.87
C GLN A 47 -5.65 -5.46 -18.07
N GLU A 48 -6.91 -5.04 -17.93
CA GLU A 48 -7.60 -4.22 -18.93
C GLU A 48 -6.86 -2.90 -19.20
N ILE A 49 -6.44 -2.19 -18.15
CA ILE A 49 -5.66 -0.94 -18.27
C ILE A 49 -4.32 -1.22 -18.97
N CYS A 50 -3.66 -2.33 -18.63
CA CYS A 50 -2.44 -2.76 -19.30
C CYS A 50 -2.65 -3.06 -20.79
N ALA A 51 -3.81 -3.62 -21.15
CA ALA A 51 -4.22 -3.91 -22.52
C ALA A 51 -4.72 -2.67 -23.30
N GLY A 52 -4.70 -1.48 -22.68
CA GLY A 52 -5.07 -0.22 -23.34
C GLY A 52 -6.54 0.17 -23.23
N ALA A 53 -7.28 -0.41 -22.27
CA ALA A 53 -8.64 0.03 -21.98
C ALA A 53 -8.68 1.52 -21.58
N GLN A 54 -9.83 2.16 -21.81
CA GLN A 54 -10.05 3.54 -21.38
C GLN A 54 -9.88 3.66 -19.86
N ARG A 55 -9.15 4.71 -19.46
CA ARG A 55 -8.89 5.06 -18.06
C ARG A 55 -9.59 6.36 -17.69
N PRO A 56 -10.02 6.51 -16.43
CA PRO A 56 -10.59 7.76 -15.97
C PRO A 56 -9.52 8.88 -15.91
N PRO A 57 -9.95 10.16 -15.96
CA PRO A 57 -9.06 11.29 -15.78
C PRO A 57 -8.32 11.24 -14.43
N GLY A 58 -7.04 11.61 -14.44
CA GLY A 58 -6.20 11.65 -13.25
C GLY A 58 -5.41 10.36 -12.98
N LEU A 59 -5.83 9.21 -13.50
CA LEU A 59 -5.13 7.95 -13.26
C LEU A 59 -3.74 7.96 -13.90
N THR A 60 -2.71 7.83 -13.07
CA THR A 60 -1.30 7.79 -13.48
C THR A 60 -0.87 6.34 -13.72
N VAL A 61 -0.34 6.06 -14.93
CA VAL A 61 0.21 4.75 -15.30
C VAL A 61 1.73 4.87 -15.40
N MET A 62 2.45 4.19 -14.51
CA MET A 62 3.91 4.18 -14.52
C MET A 62 4.41 2.96 -15.28
N ARG A 63 5.26 3.21 -16.28
CA ARG A 63 5.84 2.17 -17.14
C ARG A 63 7.35 2.14 -17.00
N ASP A 64 7.92 0.94 -16.87
CA ASP A 64 9.36 0.74 -16.94
C ASP A 64 9.77 0.72 -18.42
N VAL A 65 10.46 1.78 -18.85
CA VAL A 65 10.94 1.93 -20.22
C VAL A 65 11.92 0.83 -20.62
N SER A 66 12.64 0.21 -19.67
CA SER A 66 13.56 -0.89 -19.97
C SER A 66 12.87 -2.23 -20.26
N ALA A 67 11.56 -2.32 -19.98
CA ALA A 67 10.73 -3.49 -20.28
C ALA A 67 9.97 -3.35 -21.61
N LEU A 68 10.03 -2.19 -22.27
CA LEU A 68 9.34 -1.93 -23.53
C LEU A 68 9.91 -2.75 -24.70
N ASP A 69 11.21 -3.04 -24.68
CA ASP A 69 11.92 -3.68 -25.79
C ASP A 69 11.59 -5.18 -25.95
N ASP A 70 11.20 -5.87 -24.88
CA ASP A 70 10.94 -7.33 -24.89
C ASP A 70 9.46 -7.72 -25.03
N SER A 71 8.52 -6.79 -24.82
CA SER A 71 7.11 -7.16 -24.59
C SER A 71 6.06 -6.26 -25.25
N GLY A 72 6.47 -5.32 -26.11
CA GLY A 72 5.54 -4.47 -26.86
C GLY A 72 4.63 -3.60 -25.98
N GLY A 73 5.05 -3.30 -24.74
CA GLY A 73 4.28 -2.47 -23.82
C GLY A 73 3.09 -3.14 -23.12
N GLY A 74 3.06 -4.47 -23.04
CA GLY A 74 2.05 -5.22 -22.28
C GLY A 74 2.12 -5.05 -20.75
N GLU A 75 1.37 -5.88 -20.01
CA GLU A 75 1.25 -5.85 -18.54
C GLU A 75 2.58 -5.76 -17.79
N ARG A 76 3.62 -6.46 -18.28
CA ARG A 76 4.96 -6.47 -17.67
C ARG A 76 5.68 -5.12 -17.68
N ALA A 77 5.25 -4.19 -18.54
CA ALA A 77 5.82 -2.85 -18.58
C ALA A 77 5.18 -1.94 -17.52
N VAL A 78 3.97 -2.20 -17.06
CA VAL A 78 3.27 -1.36 -16.07
C VAL A 78 3.60 -1.86 -14.66
N TYR A 79 4.39 -1.08 -13.90
CA TYR A 79 4.77 -1.48 -12.55
C TYR A 79 3.95 -0.80 -11.45
N LYS A 80 3.21 0.27 -11.78
CA LYS A 80 2.39 0.99 -10.81
C LYS A 80 1.24 1.74 -11.48
N LEU A 81 0.05 1.66 -10.89
CA LEU A 81 -1.02 2.63 -11.06
C LEU A 81 -1.06 3.52 -9.81
N GLN A 82 -1.26 4.82 -10.00
CA GLN A 82 -1.56 5.77 -8.92
C GLN A 82 -2.77 6.63 -9.29
N ASP A 83 -3.36 7.25 -8.28
CA ASP A 83 -4.46 8.21 -8.46
C ASP A 83 -5.71 7.59 -9.12
N PHE A 84 -6.06 6.37 -8.71
CA PHE A 84 -7.18 5.61 -9.26
C PHE A 84 -8.53 5.95 -8.60
N GLN A 85 -8.64 7.04 -7.82
CA GLN A 85 -9.87 7.39 -7.10
C GLN A 85 -11.10 7.61 -7.99
N ASN A 86 -10.90 7.87 -9.28
CA ASN A 86 -11.97 8.02 -10.27
C ASN A 86 -12.24 6.73 -11.07
N ASP A 87 -11.57 5.62 -10.77
CA ASP A 87 -11.86 4.30 -11.35
C ASP A 87 -12.73 3.53 -10.36
N ASP A 88 -14.04 3.44 -10.64
CA ASP A 88 -15.01 2.85 -9.70
C ASP A 88 -14.63 1.43 -9.24
N ARG A 89 -14.04 0.62 -10.14
CA ARG A 89 -13.63 -0.75 -9.81
C ARG A 89 -12.43 -0.79 -8.88
N LEU A 90 -11.41 0.03 -9.13
CA LEU A 90 -10.24 0.09 -8.23
C LEU A 90 -10.58 0.83 -6.92
N PHE A 91 -11.35 1.90 -6.99
CA PHE A 91 -11.74 2.69 -5.82
C PHE A 91 -12.71 1.97 -4.89
N ALA A 92 -13.44 0.95 -5.37
CA ALA A 92 -14.21 0.04 -4.52
C ALA A 92 -13.39 -0.57 -3.37
N TYR A 93 -12.06 -0.71 -3.52
CA TYR A 93 -11.16 -1.09 -2.43
C TYR A 93 -11.23 -0.12 -1.24
N CYS A 94 -11.21 1.18 -1.52
CA CYS A 94 -11.27 2.23 -0.50
C CYS A 94 -12.65 2.34 0.16
N GLN A 95 -13.68 1.74 -0.44
CA GLN A 95 -15.06 1.72 0.06
C GLN A 95 -15.44 0.38 0.70
N LEU A 96 -14.54 -0.60 0.68
CA LEU A 96 -14.82 -1.96 1.12
C LEU A 96 -15.02 -2.00 2.65
N PRO A 97 -16.20 -2.42 3.18
CA PRO A 97 -16.46 -2.42 4.62
C PRO A 97 -15.42 -3.19 5.43
N GLN A 98 -14.95 -4.32 4.90
CA GLN A 98 -13.90 -5.13 5.52
C GLN A 98 -12.60 -4.34 5.75
N VAL A 99 -12.25 -3.41 4.86
CA VAL A 99 -11.07 -2.54 5.03
C VAL A 99 -11.42 -1.35 5.93
N LEU A 100 -12.56 -0.70 5.68
CA LEU A 100 -12.99 0.48 6.41
C LEU A 100 -13.19 0.23 7.90
N ASP A 101 -13.74 -0.92 8.28
CA ASP A 101 -13.96 -1.25 9.69
C ASP A 101 -12.65 -1.24 10.50
N TYR A 102 -11.55 -1.75 9.92
CA TYR A 102 -10.23 -1.72 10.55
C TYR A 102 -9.59 -0.33 10.49
N VAL A 103 -9.81 0.42 9.41
CA VAL A 103 -9.32 1.81 9.28
C VAL A 103 -9.96 2.70 10.34
N VAL A 104 -11.27 2.61 10.52
CA VAL A 104 -12.02 3.39 11.52
C VAL A 104 -11.55 3.10 12.94
N ASP A 105 -11.23 1.85 13.26
CA ASP A 105 -10.66 1.49 14.57
C ASP A 105 -9.26 2.08 14.82
N ILE A 106 -8.55 2.51 13.78
CA ILE A 106 -7.22 3.13 13.90
C ILE A 106 -7.35 4.66 13.93
N ILE A 107 -8.03 5.25 12.94
CA ILE A 107 -8.01 6.71 12.73
C ILE A 107 -9.30 7.43 13.16
N GLY A 108 -10.37 6.71 13.47
CA GLY A 108 -11.68 7.28 13.80
C GLY A 108 -12.69 7.22 12.64
N PRO A 109 -13.95 7.64 12.87
CA PRO A 109 -15.07 7.44 11.95
C PRO A 109 -15.03 8.32 10.69
N ASP A 110 -14.34 9.46 10.75
CA ASP A 110 -14.26 10.41 9.65
C ASP A 110 -13.05 10.09 8.74
N VAL A 111 -13.30 9.28 7.71
CA VAL A 111 -12.25 8.72 6.84
C VAL A 111 -12.20 9.41 5.49
N ALA A 112 -10.99 9.71 5.01
CA ALA A 112 -10.73 10.17 3.65
C ALA A 112 -9.64 9.31 2.99
N ALA A 113 -9.87 8.87 1.74
CA ALA A 113 -8.86 8.20 0.94
C ALA A 113 -7.92 9.24 0.29
N MET A 114 -6.71 9.38 0.84
CA MET A 114 -5.78 10.45 0.46
C MET A 114 -4.85 10.10 -0.70
N HIS A 115 -4.47 8.83 -0.82
CA HIS A 115 -3.53 8.36 -1.84
C HIS A 115 -3.85 6.92 -2.23
N THR A 116 -3.82 6.61 -3.53
CA THR A 116 -4.19 5.30 -4.06
C THR A 116 -3.08 4.73 -4.94
N MET A 117 -2.76 3.45 -4.74
CA MET A 117 -1.70 2.76 -5.49
C MET A 117 -2.04 1.29 -5.75
N LEU A 118 -1.80 0.83 -6.97
CA LEU A 118 -1.74 -0.59 -7.31
C LEU A 118 -0.33 -0.87 -7.82
N ILE A 119 0.39 -1.75 -7.13
CA ILE A 119 1.83 -1.98 -7.37
C ILE A 119 2.01 -3.38 -7.97
N SER A 120 2.50 -3.42 -9.21
CA SER A 120 2.89 -4.65 -9.90
C SER A 120 4.42 -4.68 -9.96
N LYS A 121 5.05 -5.20 -8.90
CA LYS A 121 6.51 -5.17 -8.79
C LYS A 121 7.13 -6.08 -9.85
N PRO A 122 7.97 -5.56 -10.77
CA PRO A 122 8.63 -6.40 -11.76
C PRO A 122 9.67 -7.33 -11.10
N PRO A 123 10.01 -8.45 -11.75
CA PRO A 123 11.16 -9.27 -11.35
C PRO A 123 12.43 -8.42 -11.30
N ASP A 124 13.28 -8.66 -10.31
CA ASP A 124 14.60 -8.04 -10.27
C ASP A 124 15.47 -8.68 -11.36
N ARG A 125 15.89 -7.89 -12.35
CA ARG A 125 16.82 -8.33 -13.41
C ARG A 125 18.27 -8.50 -12.92
N GLY A 126 18.49 -8.48 -11.61
CA GLY A 126 19.81 -8.60 -10.97
C GLY A 126 20.52 -7.25 -10.79
N THR A 127 19.88 -6.15 -11.18
CA THR A 127 20.43 -4.78 -11.07
C THR A 127 20.05 -4.10 -9.76
N LEU A 128 19.27 -4.77 -8.89
CA LEU A 128 18.75 -4.24 -7.61
C LEU A 128 17.87 -2.99 -7.75
N SER A 129 17.55 -2.59 -8.98
CA SER A 129 16.77 -1.40 -9.33
C SER A 129 15.29 -1.54 -8.96
N SER A 130 14.76 -2.76 -8.85
CA SER A 130 13.37 -3.01 -8.46
C SER A 130 13.13 -2.92 -6.95
N ARG A 131 14.18 -2.78 -6.13
CA ARG A 131 14.03 -2.68 -4.67
C ARG A 131 13.39 -1.35 -4.31
N HIS A 132 12.35 -1.40 -3.49
CA HIS A 132 11.83 -0.21 -2.83
C HIS A 132 12.66 0.00 -1.55
N PRO A 133 13.48 1.08 -1.47
CA PRO A 133 14.24 1.36 -0.26
C PRO A 133 13.31 1.53 0.95
N LEU A 134 13.86 1.29 2.15
CA LEU A 134 13.17 1.64 3.39
C LEU A 134 12.85 3.14 3.37
N HIS A 135 11.61 3.49 3.72
CA HIS A 135 11.14 4.87 3.77
C HIS A 135 10.00 5.01 4.79
N GLN A 136 9.53 6.24 4.96
CA GLN A 136 8.36 6.59 5.78
C GLN A 136 7.36 7.28 4.86
N ASP A 137 6.16 6.70 4.70
CA ASP A 137 5.14 7.25 3.79
C ASP A 137 4.81 8.71 4.09
N LEU A 138 4.81 9.08 5.38
CA LEU A 138 4.53 10.43 5.86
C LEU A 138 5.47 11.51 5.28
N TYR A 139 6.62 11.13 4.72
CA TYR A 139 7.50 12.05 3.98
C TYR A 139 6.79 12.69 2.79
N TYR A 140 5.95 11.92 2.11
CA TYR A 140 5.22 12.36 0.92
C TYR A 140 3.90 13.04 1.23
N PHE A 141 3.46 13.04 2.50
CA PHE A 141 2.15 13.53 2.90
C PHE A 141 2.25 14.83 3.72
N PRO A 142 1.78 15.98 3.20
CA PRO A 142 1.85 17.27 3.87
C PRO A 142 0.72 17.50 4.88
N PHE A 143 0.17 16.42 5.47
CA PHE A 143 -0.94 16.50 6.43
C PHE A 143 -0.65 15.71 7.71
N ARG A 144 -1.29 16.12 8.80
CA ARG A 144 -1.06 15.69 10.20
C ARG A 144 -2.40 15.72 10.96
N PRO A 145 -2.53 15.08 12.13
CA PRO A 145 -1.49 14.34 12.88
C PRO A 145 -1.18 12.96 12.28
N ALA A 146 0.07 12.51 12.45
CA ALA A 146 0.58 11.28 11.83
C ALA A 146 -0.08 10.01 12.35
N ASP A 147 -0.49 10.00 13.62
CA ASP A 147 -1.20 8.88 14.27
C ASP A 147 -2.66 8.74 13.84
N ARG A 148 -3.14 9.64 12.96
CA ARG A 148 -4.45 9.55 12.28
C ARG A 148 -4.31 9.34 10.78
N VAL A 149 -3.15 8.84 10.33
CA VAL A 149 -2.90 8.42 8.95
C VAL A 149 -2.54 6.94 8.97
N VAL A 150 -3.24 6.14 8.16
CA VAL A 150 -3.01 4.70 8.05
C VAL A 150 -2.92 4.27 6.59
N CYS A 151 -1.99 3.38 6.30
CA CYS A 151 -1.90 2.69 5.00
C CYS A 151 -2.61 1.34 5.11
N ALA A 152 -3.59 1.10 4.24
CA ALA A 152 -4.15 -0.22 4.01
C ALA A 152 -3.47 -0.83 2.78
N TRP A 153 -2.81 -1.98 2.97
CA TRP A 153 -2.12 -2.70 1.90
C TRP A 153 -2.64 -4.14 1.85
N THR A 154 -3.02 -4.60 0.66
CA THR A 154 -3.55 -5.95 0.45
C THR A 154 -2.76 -6.65 -0.65
N ALA A 155 -2.32 -7.88 -0.36
CA ALA A 155 -1.71 -8.73 -1.36
C ALA A 155 -2.78 -9.20 -2.35
N LEU A 156 -2.62 -8.89 -3.64
CA LEU A 156 -3.51 -9.39 -4.70
C LEU A 156 -3.10 -10.79 -5.18
N GLU A 157 -1.89 -11.21 -4.86
CA GLU A 157 -1.34 -12.54 -5.14
C GLU A 157 -0.53 -13.04 -3.94
N PRO A 158 -0.09 -14.31 -3.91
CA PRO A 158 0.83 -14.79 -2.88
C PRO A 158 2.14 -13.99 -2.86
N VAL A 159 2.35 -13.20 -1.81
CA VAL A 159 3.55 -12.38 -1.61
C VAL A 159 4.47 -13.04 -0.57
N THR A 160 5.70 -13.29 -0.98
CA THR A 160 6.74 -14.04 -0.26
C THR A 160 8.03 -13.24 -0.20
N ARG A 161 9.01 -13.71 0.59
CA ARG A 161 10.35 -13.10 0.60
C ARG A 161 11.01 -13.15 -0.78
N ALA A 162 10.73 -14.17 -1.59
CA ALA A 162 11.36 -14.38 -2.89
C ALA A 162 10.85 -13.42 -3.97
N ASN A 163 9.56 -13.07 -3.96
CA ASN A 163 8.97 -12.11 -4.92
C ASN A 163 8.83 -10.68 -4.36
N GLY A 164 9.36 -10.42 -3.15
CA GLY A 164 9.53 -9.07 -2.61
C GLY A 164 8.41 -8.60 -1.69
N CYS A 165 8.11 -9.38 -0.65
CA CYS A 165 7.22 -8.94 0.42
C CYS A 165 7.70 -7.66 1.11
N LEU A 166 6.76 -6.95 1.74
CA LEU A 166 7.09 -5.81 2.59
C LEU A 166 8.02 -6.23 3.72
N VAL A 167 8.91 -5.29 4.08
CA VAL A 167 9.76 -5.36 5.27
C VAL A 167 9.41 -4.14 6.12
N ALA A 168 9.08 -4.36 7.39
CA ALA A 168 8.82 -3.31 8.37
C ALA A 168 9.85 -3.36 9.48
N VAL A 169 10.15 -2.21 10.09
CA VAL A 169 10.96 -2.11 11.31
C VAL A 169 10.00 -1.91 12.49
N PRO A 170 9.72 -2.96 13.29
CA PRO A 170 8.75 -2.88 14.36
C PRO A 170 9.10 -1.78 15.38
N GLY A 171 8.13 -0.95 15.74
CA GLY A 171 8.30 0.12 16.72
C GLY A 171 8.97 1.40 16.19
N SER A 172 9.36 1.43 14.91
CA SER A 172 9.96 2.63 14.30
C SER A 172 9.02 3.85 14.29
N HIS A 173 7.70 3.64 14.33
CA HIS A 173 6.71 4.72 14.43
C HIS A 173 6.76 5.46 15.78
N LEU A 174 7.31 4.85 16.83
CA LEU A 174 7.34 5.40 18.19
C LEU A 174 8.25 6.63 18.31
N ASP A 175 9.30 6.72 17.49
CA ASP A 175 10.20 7.89 17.48
C ASP A 175 9.45 9.15 17.01
N GLY A 176 8.41 8.99 16.17
CA GLY A 176 7.59 10.09 15.65
C GLY A 176 8.34 11.09 14.75
N ARG A 177 9.66 10.93 14.60
CA ARG A 177 10.52 11.74 13.75
C ARG A 177 10.40 11.31 12.30
N LEU A 178 10.33 12.31 11.42
CA LEU A 178 10.54 12.11 10.00
C LEU A 178 12.06 12.19 9.73
N LEU A 179 12.63 11.11 9.23
CA LEU A 179 14.04 11.05 8.85
C LEU A 179 14.24 11.73 7.49
N PRO A 180 15.46 12.15 7.14
CA PRO A 180 15.80 12.52 5.76
C PRO A 180 15.65 11.31 4.83
N HIS A 181 15.13 11.54 3.62
CA HIS A 181 14.96 10.51 2.59
C HIS A 181 15.87 10.80 1.40
N ASP A 182 16.64 9.79 1.00
CA ASP A 182 17.46 9.80 -0.21
C ASP A 182 17.49 8.39 -0.81
N TYR A 183 17.83 8.29 -2.09
CA TYR A 183 18.04 7.00 -2.70
C TYR A 183 19.38 6.42 -2.24
N PRO A 184 19.38 5.18 -1.71
CA PRO A 184 20.61 4.54 -1.31
C PRO A 184 21.55 4.35 -2.51
N ASN A 185 22.80 4.78 -2.33
CA ASN A 185 23.88 4.44 -3.24
C ASN A 185 24.31 2.99 -2.98
N TRP A 186 23.70 2.05 -3.69
CA TRP A 186 24.02 0.61 -3.55
C TRP A 186 25.39 0.22 -4.08
N GLY A 187 26.15 1.17 -4.66
CA GLY A 187 27.33 0.92 -5.45
C GLY A 187 26.94 0.25 -6.77
N ALA A 188 27.25 0.89 -7.90
CA ALA A 188 27.34 0.14 -9.15
C ALA A 188 28.39 -0.96 -8.93
N ARG A 189 27.97 -2.22 -9.04
CA ARG A 189 28.91 -3.33 -9.21
C ARG A 189 29.21 -3.49 -10.69
#